data_AF-A0A6M3JZN6-F1
#
_entry.id   AF-A0A6M3JZN6-F1
#
_cell.length_a   1.000
_cell.length_b   1.000
_cell.length_c   1.000
_cell.angle_alpha   90.00
_cell.angle_beta   90.00
_cell.angle_gamma   90.00
#
_symmetry.space_group_name_H-M   'P 1'
#
loop_
_entity.id
_entity.type
_entity.pdbx_description
1 polymer ?
#
loop_
_entity_poly.entity_id
_entity_poly.type
_entity_poly.pdbx_seq_one_letter_code
_entity_poly.pdbx_strand_id
1 'polypeptide(L)' 'MTIDVYKVVKKLIGEVDPIGETQTDDERFENLKAMAWLIEKLLTDINDVAYRCKNNHQYSMKRASEFASKFITDLGIVE' A
#
# COMPACT_ATOMS: atom_id res chain seq x y z
N MET A 1 -18.99 -8.91 -10.86
CA MET A 1 -17.59 -9.38 -10.95
C MET A 1 -16.75 -8.37 -10.22
N THR A 2 -16.29 -8.68 -9.01
CA THR A 2 -15.37 -7.81 -8.28
C THR A 2 -13.99 -7.95 -8.92
N ILE A 3 -13.38 -6.82 -9.30
CA ILE A 3 -12.03 -6.80 -9.84
C ILE A 3 -11.07 -7.10 -8.70
N ASP A 4 -10.26 -8.14 -8.86
CA ASP A 4 -9.15 -8.43 -7.97
C ASP A 4 -8.00 -7.44 -8.29
N VAL A 5 -7.98 -6.32 -7.57
CA VAL A 5 -7.01 -5.24 -7.78
C VAL A 5 -5.57 -5.74 -7.60
N TYR A 6 -5.33 -6.70 -6.70
CA TYR A 6 -4.01 -7.28 -6.51
C TYR A 6 -3.52 -7.98 -7.78
N LYS A 7 -4.36 -8.80 -8.42
CA LYS A 7 -4.01 -9.45 -9.70
C LYS A 7 -3.79 -8.45 -10.83
N VAL A 8 -4.58 -7.37 -10.87
CA VAL A 8 -4.40 -6.31 -11.87
C VAL A 8 -3.05 -5.63 -11.68
N VAL A 9 -2.71 -5.22 -10.46
CA VAL A 9 -1.42 -4.60 -10.14
C VAL A 9 -0.27 -5.53 -10.48
N LYS A 10 -0.32 -6.81 -10.08
CA LYS A 10 0.71 -7.80 -10.44
C LYS A 10 0.86 -7.95 -11.95
N LYS A 11 -0.23 -7.93 -12.71
CA LYS A 11 -0.20 -8.01 -14.17
C LYS A 11 0.39 -6.76 -14.83
N LEU A 12 0.25 -5.58 -14.22
CA LEU A 12 0.75 -4.32 -14.75
C LEU A 12 2.21 -4.06 -14.37
N ILE A 13 2.60 -4.36 -13.13
CA ILE A 13 3.95 -4.14 -12.63
C ILE A 13 4.89 -5.28 -13.05
N GLY A 14 4.42 -6.53 -13.04
CA GLY A 14 5.25 -7.70 -13.32
C GLY A 14 5.75 -8.41 -12.06
N GLU A 15 6.53 -9.48 -12.26
CA GLU A 15 7.10 -10.25 -11.15
C GLU A 15 8.24 -9.47 -10.47
N VAL A 16 8.38 -9.68 -9.17
CA VAL A 16 9.36 -8.97 -8.32
C VAL A 16 10.42 -9.90 -7.72
N ASP A 17 10.18 -11.21 -7.76
CA ASP A 17 11.07 -12.21 -7.13
C ASP A 17 12.27 -12.50 -8.04
N PRO A 18 13.53 -12.32 -7.61
CA PRO A 18 14.69 -12.66 -8.44
C PRO A 18 14.80 -14.18 -8.68
N ILE A 19 15.39 -14.57 -9.80
CA ILE A 19 15.60 -15.97 -10.22
C ILE A 19 17.08 -16.33 -10.42
N GLY A 20 18.00 -15.40 -10.22
CA GLY A 20 19.44 -15.63 -10.37
C GLY A 20 19.95 -15.52 -11.81
N GLU A 21 19.20 -14.85 -12.69
CA GLU A 21 19.61 -14.54 -14.06
C GLU A 21 19.65 -13.01 -14.19
N THR A 22 20.86 -12.47 -14.41
CA THR A 22 21.12 -11.02 -14.28
C THR A 22 20.14 -10.15 -15.05
N GLN A 23 19.85 -10.48 -16.31
CA GLN A 23 18.98 -9.64 -17.12
C GLN A 23 17.54 -9.64 -16.60
N THR A 24 17.01 -10.81 -16.28
CA THR A 24 15.67 -10.97 -15.69
C THR A 24 15.60 -10.32 -14.31
N ASP A 25 16.65 -10.44 -13.49
CA ASP A 25 16.68 -9.90 -12.14
C ASP A 25 16.76 -8.38 -12.14
N ASP A 26 17.45 -7.77 -13.12
CA ASP A 26 17.44 -6.32 -13.31
C ASP A 26 16.02 -5.80 -13.63
N GLU A 27 15.29 -6.49 -14.51
CA GLU A 27 13.89 -6.15 -14.82
C GLU A 27 12.99 -6.31 -13.58
N ARG A 28 13.13 -7.42 -12.84
CA ARG A 28 12.33 -7.66 -11.63
C ARG A 28 12.68 -6.71 -10.48
N PHE A 29 13.91 -6.22 -10.42
CA PHE A 29 14.30 -5.20 -9.47
C PHE A 29 13.62 -3.85 -9.75
N GLU A 30 13.48 -3.45 -11.01
CA GLU A 30 12.68 -2.27 -11.38
C GLU A 30 11.20 -2.47 -11.05
N ASN A 31 10.65 -3.67 -11.27
CA ASN A 31 9.28 -4.01 -10.85
C ASN A 31 9.11 -3.92 -9.33
N LEU A 32 10.10 -4.39 -8.56
CA LEU A 32 10.09 -4.29 -7.10
C LEU A 32 10.08 -2.84 -6.62
N LYS A 33 10.87 -1.96 -7.25
CA LYS A 33 10.84 -0.51 -6.96
C LYS A 33 9.47 0.09 -7.25
N ALA A 34 8.86 -0.25 -8.39
CA ALA A 34 7.53 0.23 -8.75
C ALA A 34 6.46 -0.26 -7.77
N MET A 35 6.53 -1.51 -7.31
CA MET A 35 5.64 -2.05 -6.28
C MET A 35 5.81 -1.32 -4.93
N ALA A 36 7.05 -1.07 -4.51
CA ALA A 36 7.35 -0.34 -3.29
C ALA A 36 6.80 1.09 -3.33
N TRP A 37 6.99 1.79 -4.45
CA TRP A 37 6.45 3.13 -4.67
C TRP A 37 4.92 3.15 -4.60
N LEU A 38 4.24 2.16 -5.19
CA LEU A 38 2.78 2.05 -5.10
C LEU A 38 2.33 1.85 -3.65
N ILE A 39 2.99 0.95 -2.91
CA ILE A 39 2.67 0.71 -1.49
C ILE A 39 2.84 2.00 -0.68
N GLU A 40 3.92 2.75 -0.89
CA GLU A 40 4.14 4.04 -0.21
C GLU A 40 2.98 5.02 -0.45
N LYS A 41 2.52 5.15 -1.70
CA LYS A 41 1.38 6.01 -2.03
C LYS A 41 0.09 5.56 -1.35
N LEU A 42 -0.21 4.26 -1.40
CA LEU A 42 -1.41 3.72 -0.77
C LEU A 42 -1.39 3.89 0.76
N LEU A 43 -0.24 3.69 1.40
CA LEU A 43 -0.08 3.92 2.83
C LEU A 43 -0.23 5.39 3.19
N THR A 44 0.31 6.29 2.35
CA THR A 44 0.14 7.75 2.52
C THR A 44 -1.35 8.13 2.51
N ASP A 45 -2.12 7.64 1.52
CA ASP A 45 -3.55 7.93 1.42
C ASP A 45 -4.33 7.44 2.67
N ILE A 46 -3.95 6.29 3.22
CA ILE A 46 -4.55 5.75 4.45
C ILE A 46 -4.16 6.60 5.67
N ASN A 47 -2.88 6.94 5.81
CA ASN A 47 -2.39 7.77 6.91
C ASN A 47 -3.04 9.16 6.91
N ASP A 48 -3.24 9.74 5.73
CA ASP A 48 -3.96 10.99 5.54
C ASP A 48 -5.39 10.94 6.07
N VAL A 49 -6.09 9.81 5.89
CA VAL A 49 -7.42 9.60 6.48
C VAL A 49 -7.33 9.53 8.01
N ALA A 50 -6.35 8.80 8.54
CA ALA A 50 -6.09 8.72 9.98
C ALA A 50 -5.92 10.11 10.58
N TYR A 51 -5.04 10.93 9.98
CA TYR A 51 -4.72 12.28 10.41
C TYR A 51 -5.90 13.24 10.30
N ARG A 52 -6.48 13.39 9.10
CA ARG A 52 -7.56 14.38 8.84
C ARG A 52 -8.81 14.12 9.66
N CYS A 53 -9.10 12.85 9.98
CA CYS A 53 -10.33 12.48 10.68
C CYS A 53 -10.15 12.31 12.20
N LYS A 54 -8.91 12.41 12.72
CA LYS A 54 -8.53 12.09 14.12
C LYS A 54 -9.42 12.74 15.19
N ASN A 55 -9.74 14.02 15.02
CA ASN A 55 -10.49 14.80 16.01
C ASN A 55 -11.95 15.07 15.57
N ASN A 56 -12.42 14.35 14.55
CA ASN A 56 -13.77 14.57 14.04
C ASN A 56 -14.82 13.93 14.97
N HIS A 57 -15.89 14.66 15.28
CA HIS A 57 -17.00 14.22 16.15
C HIS A 57 -18.04 13.36 15.42
N GLN A 58 -18.09 13.40 14.08
CA GLN A 58 -18.99 12.60 13.28
C GLN A 58 -18.56 11.13 13.32
N TYR A 59 -19.50 10.26 13.69
CA TYR A 59 -19.24 8.83 13.89
C TYR A 59 -18.54 8.15 12.71
N SER A 60 -18.98 8.42 11.47
CA SER A 60 -18.39 7.84 10.26
C SER A 60 -16.93 8.21 10.07
N MET A 61 -16.57 9.47 10.35
CA MET A 61 -15.20 9.98 10.23
C MET A 61 -14.32 9.44 11.34
N LYS A 62 -14.82 9.39 12.57
CA LYS A 62 -14.10 8.80 13.70
C LYS A 62 -13.78 7.33 13.45
N ARG A 63 -14.77 6.55 12.99
CA ARG A 63 -14.59 5.13 12.62
C ARG A 63 -13.53 4.96 11.52
N ALA A 64 -13.50 5.85 10.52
CA ALA A 64 -12.49 5.81 9.46
C ALA A 64 -11.09 6.10 10.01
N SER A 65 -10.94 7.10 10.88
CA SER A 65 -9.66 7.42 11.54
C SER A 65 -9.15 6.27 12.41
N GLU A 66 -10.03 5.67 13.22
CA GLU A 66 -9.70 4.56 14.12
C GLU A 66 -9.21 3.34 13.32
N PHE A 67 -9.92 3.00 12.23
CA PHE A 67 -9.50 1.92 11.35
C PHE A 67 -8.15 2.18 10.71
N ALA A 68 -7.96 3.36 10.10
CA ALA A 68 -6.72 3.72 9.41
C ALA A 68 -5.53 3.76 10.38
N SER A 69 -5.70 4.40 11.55
CA SER A 69 -4.68 4.46 12.60
C SER A 69 -4.27 3.06 13.07
N LYS A 70 -5.26 2.18 13.31
CA LYS A 70 -4.97 0.81 13.74
C LYS A 70 -4.22 0.03 12.66
N PHE A 71 -4.66 0.13 11.40
CA PHE A 71 -4.01 -0.57 10.29
C PHE A 71 -2.54 -0.18 10.15
N ILE A 72 -2.22 1.12 10.19
CA ILE A 72 -0.85 1.62 10.11
C ILE A 72 -0.02 1.17 11.32
N THR A 73 -0.60 1.22 12.53
CA THR A 73 0.05 0.72 13.76
C THR A 73 0.37 -0.77 13.68
N ASP A 74 -0.56 -1.59 13.18
CA ASP A 74 -0.38 -3.05 13.05
C ASP A 74 0.75 -3.41 12.07
N LEU A 75 1.06 -2.54 11.10
CA LEU A 75 2.18 -2.70 10.17
C LEU A 75 3.55 -2.35 10.81
N GLY A 76 3.56 -1.86 12.05
CA GLY A 76 4.78 -1.38 12.71
C GLY A 76 5.31 -0.05 12.15
N ILE A 77 4.49 0.63 11.34
CA ILE A 77 4.77 1.97 10.84
C ILE A 77 4.18 2.93 11.88
N VAL A 78 4.94 3.27 12.90
CA VAL A 78 4.50 4.22 13.94
C VAL A 78 5.31 5.49 13.77
N GLU A 79 4.65 6.66 13.80
CA GLU A 79 5.30 7.98 13.93
C GLU A 79 6.16 8.06 15.19
#